data_AF-K3WA11-F1
#
_entry.id   AF-K3WA11-F1
#
_cell.length_a   1.000
_cell.length_b   1.000
_cell.length_c   1.000
_cell.angle_alpha   90.00
_cell.angle_beta   90.00
_cell.angle_gamma   90.00
#
_symmetry.space_group_name_H-M   'P 1'
#
loop_
_entity.id
_entity.type
_entity.pdbx_description
1 polymer ?
#
loop_
_entity_poly.entity_id
_entity_poly.type
_entity_poly.pdbx_seq_one_letter_code
_entity_poly.pdbx_strand_id
1 'polypeptide(L)'
;MQIRYPIKRLACPSLGDFRQQALLQSEPVIITGAMEHWPALGRDDPRRAWRNIDYFRRVAGWRTVPIEIGSSYLEDDWRQELMTVSEFIDQYLLPQSETAASASGGPVGYLAQHHLFEQIAVLSRDIIVPDYCALRRSDDDDKQGEEEDIAVNAWFGPKGTVSPLHFDPKDNLLCQVVGAKYLRLYAPDESDKLYPVEGLLSNTSQVRVQDPDHDAFPQFRAAKYVECVLKEGEMLYIPPRYWHYVTSLSTSFSVSFWWT
;
A
#
# COMPACT_ATOMS: atom_id res chain seq x y z
N MET A 1 -0.17 13.78 14.11
CA MET A 1 -1.46 13.16 13.75
C MET A 1 -1.88 12.23 14.88
N GLN A 2 -3.10 12.39 15.41
CA GLN A 2 -3.61 11.57 16.54
C GLN A 2 -4.54 10.49 15.98
N ILE A 3 -4.29 9.23 16.34
CA ILE A 3 -5.12 8.07 15.95
C ILE A 3 -6.28 7.96 16.95
N ARG A 4 -7.51 7.95 16.44
CA ARG A 4 -8.75 7.89 17.22
C ARG A 4 -9.32 6.47 17.31
N TYR A 5 -9.30 5.73 16.20
CA TYR A 5 -9.86 4.37 16.12
C TYR A 5 -8.77 3.38 15.68
N PRO A 6 -7.84 3.00 16.57
CA PRO A 6 -6.65 2.25 16.19
C PRO A 6 -6.97 0.82 15.74
N ILE A 7 -6.33 0.37 14.67
CA ILE A 7 -6.30 -1.05 14.26
C ILE A 7 -5.53 -1.89 15.30
N LYS A 8 -6.05 -3.08 15.60
CA LYS A 8 -5.44 -4.05 16.52
C LYS A 8 -4.06 -4.49 16.02
N ARG A 9 -3.10 -4.65 16.94
CA ARG A 9 -1.76 -5.16 16.66
C ARG A 9 -1.58 -6.58 17.21
N LEU A 10 -1.02 -7.46 16.40
CA LEU A 10 -0.64 -8.82 16.74
C LEU A 10 0.87 -8.99 16.54
N ALA A 11 1.61 -9.33 17.59
CA ALA A 11 3.05 -9.56 17.50
C ALA A 11 3.32 -10.99 17.01
N CYS A 12 3.80 -11.12 15.79
CA CYS A 12 4.14 -12.39 15.12
C CYS A 12 3.14 -13.52 15.45
N PRO A 13 1.83 -13.33 15.19
CA PRO A 13 0.81 -14.32 15.55
C PRO A 13 1.10 -15.65 14.85
N SER A 14 0.74 -16.75 15.50
CA SER A 14 0.73 -18.05 14.83
C SER A 14 -0.22 -18.03 13.64
N LEU A 15 -0.04 -18.95 12.67
CA LEU A 15 -0.98 -19.09 11.55
C LEU A 15 -2.41 -19.35 12.03
N GLY A 16 -2.57 -20.16 13.10
CA GLY A 16 -3.87 -20.42 13.72
C GLY A 16 -4.50 -19.17 14.31
N ASP A 17 -3.72 -18.35 15.03
CA ASP A 17 -4.19 -17.09 15.61
C ASP A 17 -4.58 -16.08 14.54
N PHE A 18 -3.75 -15.93 13.50
CA PHE A 18 -4.07 -15.05 12.38
C PHE A 18 -5.34 -15.52 11.66
N ARG A 19 -5.47 -16.83 11.39
CA ARG A 19 -6.67 -17.40 10.75
C ARG A 19 -7.93 -17.07 11.55
N GLN A 20 -7.91 -17.32 12.87
CA GLN A 20 -9.08 -17.16 13.73
C GLN A 20 -9.41 -15.70 14.05
N GLN A 21 -8.41 -14.85 14.26
CA GLN A 21 -8.61 -13.48 14.74
C GLN A 21 -8.72 -12.44 13.62
N ALA A 22 -8.21 -12.73 12.42
CA ALA A 22 -8.18 -11.78 11.31
C ALA A 22 -8.86 -12.36 10.07
N LEU A 23 -8.32 -13.43 9.50
CA LEU A 23 -8.77 -13.97 8.21
C LEU A 23 -10.25 -14.35 8.22
N LEU A 24 -10.67 -15.24 9.13
CA LEU A 24 -12.06 -15.72 9.20
C LEU A 24 -13.06 -14.66 9.69
N GLN A 25 -12.58 -13.66 10.43
CA GLN A 25 -13.43 -12.56 10.94
C GLN A 25 -13.53 -11.40 9.94
N SER A 26 -12.75 -11.41 8.85
CA SER A 26 -12.56 -10.24 7.99
C SER A 26 -12.17 -8.99 8.77
N GLU A 27 -11.30 -9.14 9.78
CA GLU A 27 -10.91 -8.04 10.65
C GLU A 27 -9.51 -7.55 10.26
N PRO A 28 -9.32 -6.24 9.96
CA PRO A 28 -8.01 -5.69 9.71
C PRO A 28 -7.11 -5.81 10.95
N VAL A 29 -5.88 -6.27 10.77
CA VAL A 29 -4.88 -6.35 11.84
C VAL A 29 -3.53 -5.92 11.35
N ILE A 30 -2.76 -5.28 12.23
CA ILE A 30 -1.34 -5.00 12.00
C ILE A 30 -0.54 -6.14 12.61
N ILE A 31 0.27 -6.80 11.81
CA ILE A 31 1.22 -7.80 12.28
C ILE A 31 2.59 -7.15 12.43
N THR A 32 3.20 -7.33 13.60
CA THR A 32 4.53 -6.80 13.93
C THR A 32 5.52 -7.94 14.11
N GLY A 33 6.81 -7.68 13.88
CA GLY A 33 7.89 -8.66 14.09
C GLY A 33 8.03 -9.74 13.02
N ALA A 34 7.02 -9.94 12.16
CA ALA A 34 7.05 -10.96 11.10
C ALA A 34 7.93 -10.59 9.89
N MET A 35 8.42 -9.34 9.80
CA MET A 35 9.28 -8.88 8.69
C MET A 35 10.76 -8.74 9.06
N GLU A 36 11.16 -8.90 10.33
CA GLU A 36 12.52 -8.51 10.79
C GLU A 36 13.67 -9.20 10.05
N HIS A 37 13.41 -10.36 9.46
CA HIS A 37 14.36 -11.17 8.70
C HIS A 37 14.41 -10.83 7.19
N TRP A 38 13.61 -9.87 6.72
CA TRP A 38 13.63 -9.46 5.30
C TRP A 38 14.91 -8.68 4.99
N PRO A 39 15.69 -9.09 3.96
CA PRO A 39 16.89 -8.34 3.56
C PRO A 39 16.60 -6.89 3.18
N ALA A 40 15.41 -6.59 2.66
CA ALA A 40 14.99 -5.23 2.29
C ALA A 40 14.99 -4.26 3.48
N LEU A 41 14.76 -4.74 4.72
CA LEU A 41 14.86 -3.93 5.93
C LEU A 41 16.31 -3.67 6.36
N GLY A 42 17.27 -4.42 5.81
CA GLY A 42 18.69 -4.31 6.10
C GLY A 42 19.03 -4.41 7.59
N ARG A 43 18.30 -5.26 8.33
CA ARG A 43 18.60 -5.59 9.73
C ARG A 43 19.89 -6.40 9.81
N ASP A 44 20.01 -7.43 8.95
CA ASP A 44 21.20 -8.29 8.88
C ASP A 44 22.30 -7.74 7.97
N ASP A 45 21.94 -7.14 6.83
CA ASP A 45 22.89 -6.51 5.89
C ASP A 45 22.40 -5.12 5.44
N PRO A 46 22.91 -4.03 6.03
CA PRO A 46 22.55 -2.67 5.64
C PRO A 46 22.84 -2.33 4.16
N ARG A 47 23.70 -3.09 3.48
CA ARG A 47 24.02 -2.88 2.05
C ARG A 47 22.91 -3.32 1.11
N ARG A 48 21.94 -4.11 1.62
CA ARG A 48 20.71 -4.53 0.90
C ARG A 48 19.47 -3.77 1.36
N ALA A 49 19.61 -2.86 2.33
CA ALA A 49 18.49 -2.07 2.83
C ALA A 49 17.91 -1.21 1.70
N TRP A 50 16.59 -1.26 1.47
CA TRP A 50 15.97 -0.45 0.41
C TRP A 50 15.97 1.05 0.71
N ARG A 51 16.12 1.44 1.99
CA ARG A 51 16.38 2.84 2.37
C ARG A 51 17.75 3.35 1.87
N ASN A 52 18.66 2.45 1.48
CA ASN A 52 19.91 2.81 0.82
C ASN A 52 19.65 3.05 -0.67
N ILE A 53 19.57 4.32 -1.05
CA ILE A 53 19.26 4.71 -2.43
C ILE A 53 20.32 4.25 -3.43
N ASP A 54 21.59 4.15 -3.02
CA ASP A 54 22.68 3.68 -3.88
C ASP A 54 22.54 2.20 -4.20
N TYR A 55 22.11 1.38 -3.22
CA TYR A 55 21.75 -0.01 -3.47
C TYR A 55 20.63 -0.09 -4.49
N PHE A 56 19.55 0.67 -4.27
CA PHE A 56 18.37 0.63 -5.12
C PHE A 56 18.67 1.09 -6.56
N ARG A 57 19.40 2.21 -6.74
CA ARG A 57 19.86 2.67 -8.06
C ARG A 57 20.75 1.64 -8.75
N ARG A 58 21.65 0.98 -8.02
CA ARG A 58 22.54 -0.04 -8.59
C ARG A 58 21.76 -1.24 -9.14
N VAL A 59 20.72 -1.70 -8.46
CA VAL A 59 19.99 -2.92 -8.87
C VAL A 59 18.80 -2.66 -9.80
N ALA A 60 18.15 -1.50 -9.67
CA ALA A 60 16.92 -1.16 -10.37
C ALA A 60 17.00 0.10 -11.25
N GLY A 61 18.03 0.94 -11.08
CA GLY A 61 18.07 2.32 -11.60
C GLY A 61 17.87 2.47 -13.11
N TRP A 62 18.22 1.47 -13.92
CA TRP A 62 18.07 1.49 -15.38
C TRP A 62 16.78 0.85 -15.89
N ARG A 63 15.94 0.32 -14.98
CA ARG A 63 14.68 -0.32 -15.35
C ARG A 63 13.62 0.75 -15.58
N THR A 64 12.90 0.64 -16.69
CA THR A 64 11.75 1.49 -16.99
C THR A 64 10.55 1.03 -16.18
N VAL A 65 9.87 1.98 -15.53
CA VAL A 65 8.71 1.76 -14.67
C VAL A 65 7.60 2.76 -15.01
N PRO A 66 6.32 2.37 -14.84
CA PRO A 66 5.21 3.31 -14.93
C PRO A 66 5.13 4.17 -13.67
N ILE A 67 5.07 5.49 -13.85
CA ILE A 67 4.91 6.46 -12.77
C ILE A 67 3.59 7.21 -13.00
N GLU A 68 2.71 7.15 -12.02
CA GLU A 68 1.53 8.01 -11.93
C GLU A 68 1.96 9.40 -11.49
N ILE A 69 1.53 10.43 -12.20
CA ILE A 69 1.88 11.82 -11.93
C ILE A 69 0.59 12.62 -11.78
N GLY A 70 0.44 13.29 -10.63
CA GLY A 70 -0.75 14.09 -10.31
C GLY A 70 -1.12 13.97 -8.84
N SER A 71 -2.25 14.54 -8.47
CA SER A 71 -2.73 14.52 -7.08
C SER A 71 -3.40 13.19 -6.69
N SER A 72 -4.11 12.56 -7.64
CA SER A 72 -4.82 11.28 -7.49
C SER A 72 -5.32 10.80 -8.85
N TYR A 73 -5.48 9.49 -9.07
CA TYR A 73 -6.03 8.94 -10.33
C TYR A 73 -7.50 9.30 -10.61
N LEU A 74 -8.18 9.95 -9.66
CA LEU A 74 -9.52 10.50 -9.84
C LEU A 74 -9.55 11.94 -10.37
N GLU A 75 -8.40 12.59 -10.47
CA GLU A 75 -8.31 14.03 -10.74
C GLU A 75 -7.82 14.26 -12.19
N ASP A 76 -8.28 15.36 -12.80
CA ASP A 76 -7.95 15.68 -14.21
C ASP A 76 -6.45 15.94 -14.45
N ASP A 77 -5.68 16.16 -13.39
CA ASP A 77 -4.23 16.37 -13.45
C ASP A 77 -3.43 15.06 -13.53
N TRP A 78 -4.09 13.91 -13.44
CA TRP A 78 -3.46 12.60 -13.48
C TRP A 78 -3.03 12.18 -14.88
N ARG A 79 -1.82 11.62 -14.96
CA ARG A 79 -1.30 10.93 -16.13
C ARG A 79 -0.30 9.87 -15.73
N GLN A 80 -0.01 8.96 -16.65
CA GLN A 80 1.05 7.97 -16.48
C GLN A 80 2.19 8.22 -17.46
N GLU A 81 3.42 8.24 -16.96
CA GLU A 81 4.63 8.35 -17.77
C GLU A 81 5.55 7.16 -17.52
N LEU A 82 6.29 6.75 -18.56
CA LEU A 82 7.34 5.74 -18.44
C LEU A 82 8.67 6.45 -18.28
N MET A 83 9.40 6.13 -17.21
CA MET A 83 10.75 6.61 -16.98
C MET A 83 11.59 5.56 -16.27
N THR A 84 12.90 5.73 -16.25
CA THR A 84 13.77 4.87 -15.46
C THR A 84 13.57 5.11 -13.97
N VAL A 85 13.87 4.10 -13.16
CA VAL A 85 13.89 4.25 -11.69
C VAL A 85 14.84 5.38 -11.24
N SER A 86 15.98 5.57 -11.92
CA SER A 86 16.90 6.67 -11.60
C SER A 86 16.28 8.03 -11.88
N GLU A 87 15.63 8.20 -13.03
CA GLU A 87 14.93 9.46 -13.37
C GLU A 87 13.81 9.74 -12.36
N PHE A 88 13.03 8.72 -12.01
CA PHE A 88 11.98 8.86 -10.98
C PHE A 88 12.54 9.35 -9.64
N ILE A 89 13.65 8.76 -9.19
CA ILE A 89 14.33 9.16 -7.95
C ILE A 89 14.82 10.59 -8.02
N ASP A 90 15.51 10.94 -9.10
CA ASP A 90 16.13 12.26 -9.27
C ASP A 90 15.07 13.37 -9.40
N GLN A 91 13.91 13.07 -10.01
CA GLN A 91 12.85 14.05 -10.24
C GLN A 91 11.89 14.22 -9.06
N TYR A 92 11.49 13.14 -8.39
CA TYR A 92 10.36 13.14 -7.44
C TYR A 92 10.74 12.83 -5.99
N LEU A 93 11.90 12.23 -5.72
CA LEU A 93 12.27 11.81 -4.36
C LEU A 93 13.38 12.62 -3.72
N LEU A 94 14.40 12.98 -4.50
CA LEU A 94 15.50 13.80 -3.99
C LEU A 94 15.10 15.27 -3.94
N PRO A 95 15.57 16.04 -2.95
CA PRO A 95 15.36 17.48 -2.94
C PRO A 95 15.99 18.08 -4.21
N GLN A 96 15.19 18.73 -5.05
CA GLN A 96 15.75 19.63 -6.06
C GLN A 96 16.48 20.74 -5.29
N SER A 97 17.69 21.11 -5.74
CA SER A 97 18.61 22.03 -5.05
C SER A 97 17.91 23.23 -4.41
N GLU A 98 18.45 23.75 -3.30
CA GLU A 98 17.85 24.83 -2.48
C GLU A 98 17.45 26.10 -3.25
N THR A 99 17.97 26.30 -4.46
CA THR A 99 17.53 27.34 -5.41
C THR A 99 16.10 27.15 -5.96
N ALA A 100 15.52 25.96 -5.83
CA ALA A 100 14.14 25.62 -6.17
C ALA A 100 13.26 25.34 -4.93
N ALA A 101 13.86 25.34 -3.73
CA ALA A 101 13.22 24.90 -2.49
C ALA A 101 12.26 25.93 -1.85
N SER A 102 11.91 27.01 -2.56
CA SER A 102 10.97 28.01 -2.07
C SER A 102 9.57 27.96 -2.71
N ALA A 103 9.23 26.96 -3.56
CA ALA A 103 7.89 26.90 -4.16
C ALA A 103 7.48 25.56 -4.82
N SER A 104 7.77 24.37 -4.27
CA SER A 104 7.45 23.12 -5.00
C SER A 104 6.01 22.62 -4.79
N GLY A 105 5.02 23.39 -5.28
CA GLY A 105 3.67 22.89 -5.59
C GLY A 105 3.62 22.09 -6.90
N GLY A 106 4.70 21.34 -7.20
CA GLY A 106 4.81 20.49 -8.39
C GLY A 106 4.05 19.17 -8.21
N PRO A 107 3.73 18.48 -9.32
CA PRO A 107 2.96 17.24 -9.26
C PRO A 107 3.76 16.13 -8.55
N VAL A 108 3.04 15.29 -7.81
CA VAL A 108 3.64 14.15 -7.10
C VAL A 108 3.76 12.97 -8.07
N GLY A 109 4.91 12.30 -8.08
CA GLY A 109 5.12 11.07 -8.84
C GLY A 109 5.00 9.84 -7.93
N TYR A 110 4.28 8.81 -8.36
CA TYR A 110 4.04 7.58 -7.60
C TYR A 110 4.19 6.35 -8.49
N LEU A 111 5.14 5.47 -8.15
CA LEU A 111 5.17 4.11 -8.68
C LEU A 111 4.14 3.30 -7.88
N ALA A 112 2.95 3.16 -8.44
CA ALA A 112 1.83 2.47 -7.81
C ALA A 112 1.53 1.15 -8.53
N GLN A 113 1.14 0.14 -7.76
CA GLN A 113 0.60 -1.13 -8.27
C GLN A 113 1.40 -1.76 -9.43
N HIS A 114 2.74 -1.81 -9.31
CA HIS A 114 3.60 -2.35 -10.35
C HIS A 114 4.20 -3.70 -9.94
N HIS A 115 4.22 -4.68 -10.86
CA HIS A 115 4.83 -6.01 -10.70
C HIS A 115 6.37 -5.94 -10.76
N LEU A 116 6.98 -5.06 -9.95
CA LEU A 116 8.40 -4.74 -9.99
C LEU A 116 9.30 -5.97 -9.75
N PHE A 117 8.82 -6.93 -8.97
CA PHE A 117 9.59 -8.10 -8.55
C PHE A 117 9.70 -9.18 -9.63
N GLU A 118 8.74 -9.21 -10.57
CA GLU A 118 8.84 -10.00 -11.80
C GLU A 118 9.86 -9.38 -12.76
N GLN A 119 9.88 -8.04 -12.84
CA GLN A 119 10.82 -7.29 -13.68
C GLN A 119 12.26 -7.30 -13.14
N ILE A 120 12.44 -7.31 -11.81
CA ILE A 120 13.71 -7.09 -11.13
C ILE A 120 13.97 -8.19 -10.10
N ALA A 121 14.41 -9.36 -10.59
CA ALA A 121 14.66 -10.56 -9.76
C ALA A 121 15.68 -10.38 -8.62
N VAL A 122 16.49 -9.31 -8.61
CA VAL A 122 17.37 -9.01 -7.47
C VAL A 122 16.54 -8.49 -6.28
N LEU A 123 15.55 -7.64 -6.53
CA LEU A 123 14.67 -7.11 -5.49
C LEU A 123 13.71 -8.18 -4.96
N SER A 124 13.29 -9.15 -5.80
CA SER A 124 12.44 -10.26 -5.32
C SER A 124 13.15 -11.14 -4.27
N ARG A 125 14.48 -11.16 -4.25
CA ARG A 125 15.29 -11.86 -3.24
C ARG A 125 15.45 -11.09 -1.93
N ASP A 126 14.98 -9.84 -1.87
CA ASP A 126 15.02 -9.00 -0.67
C ASP A 126 13.71 -9.06 0.14
N ILE A 127 12.68 -9.69 -0.41
CA ILE A 127 11.36 -9.87 0.21
C ILE A 127 11.05 -11.35 0.35
N ILE A 128 10.12 -11.68 1.23
CA ILE A 128 9.68 -13.06 1.50
C ILE A 128 8.16 -13.04 1.49
N VAL A 129 7.55 -13.98 0.76
CA VAL A 129 6.09 -14.15 0.81
C VAL A 129 5.70 -14.50 2.24
N PRO A 130 4.84 -13.72 2.92
CA PRO A 130 4.45 -14.04 4.29
C PRO A 130 3.75 -15.39 4.38
N ASP A 131 4.11 -16.21 5.39
CA ASP A 131 3.50 -17.54 5.59
C ASP A 131 1.96 -17.48 5.73
N TYR A 132 1.42 -16.33 6.16
CA TYR A 132 0.00 -16.07 6.26
C TYR A 132 -0.74 -16.18 4.91
N CYS A 133 -0.05 -15.93 3.79
CA CYS A 133 -0.61 -16.09 2.44
C CYS A 133 -0.86 -17.55 2.04
N ALA A 134 -0.34 -18.52 2.81
CA ALA A 134 -0.65 -19.94 2.60
C ALA A 134 -2.03 -20.35 3.16
N LEU A 135 -2.69 -19.46 3.91
CA LEU A 135 -3.98 -19.71 4.53
C LEU A 135 -5.13 -19.33 3.59
N ARG A 136 -6.10 -20.23 3.45
CA ARG A 136 -7.34 -20.02 2.72
C ARG A 136 -8.50 -19.70 3.66
N ARG A 137 -9.48 -18.96 3.16
CA ARG A 137 -10.72 -18.62 3.88
C ARG A 137 -11.66 -19.81 4.04
N SER A 138 -11.75 -20.67 3.01
CA SER A 138 -12.54 -21.89 3.03
C SER A 138 -11.67 -23.10 2.72
N ASP A 139 -11.99 -24.22 3.38
CA ASP A 139 -11.36 -25.52 3.15
C ASP A 139 -12.10 -26.30 2.02
N ASP A 140 -13.02 -25.64 1.30
CA ASP A 140 -13.81 -26.26 0.23
C ASP A 140 -12.90 -26.68 -0.94
N ASP A 141 -12.60 -27.97 -0.97
CA ASP A 141 -11.82 -28.68 -2.00
C ASP A 141 -12.43 -28.61 -3.42
N ASP A 142 -13.64 -28.05 -3.58
CA ASP A 142 -14.35 -27.99 -4.87
C ASP A 142 -13.82 -26.89 -5.80
N LYS A 143 -12.95 -25.99 -5.32
CA LYS A 143 -12.11 -25.14 -6.19
C LYS A 143 -10.74 -25.78 -6.42
N GLN A 144 -10.72 -27.05 -6.84
CA GLN A 144 -9.54 -27.78 -7.36
C GLN A 144 -8.97 -27.19 -8.68
N GLY A 145 -9.34 -25.96 -9.05
CA GLY A 145 -9.17 -25.44 -10.41
C GLY A 145 -7.94 -24.60 -10.65
N GLU A 146 -7.66 -23.59 -9.82
CA GLU A 146 -6.58 -22.64 -10.09
C GLU A 146 -6.02 -22.15 -8.75
N GLU A 147 -4.85 -22.65 -8.35
CA GLU A 147 -4.01 -21.91 -7.42
C GLU A 147 -3.67 -20.58 -8.10
N GLU A 148 -4.40 -19.52 -7.77
CA GLU A 148 -4.04 -18.19 -8.24
C GLU A 148 -2.71 -17.80 -7.61
N ASP A 149 -1.72 -17.50 -8.47
CA ASP A 149 -0.44 -17.00 -8.01
C ASP A 149 -0.62 -15.75 -7.13
N ILE A 150 0.15 -15.68 -6.05
CA ILE A 150 0.17 -14.51 -5.17
C ILE A 150 0.70 -13.33 -5.99
N ALA A 151 -0.15 -12.33 -6.24
CA ALA A 151 0.27 -11.14 -6.96
C ALA A 151 1.06 -10.22 -6.01
N VAL A 152 2.29 -9.87 -6.41
CA VAL A 152 3.20 -9.07 -5.59
C VAL A 152 3.44 -7.71 -6.24
N ASN A 153 2.94 -6.65 -5.61
CA ASN A 153 2.99 -5.29 -6.13
C ASN A 153 3.91 -4.38 -5.32
N ALA A 154 4.63 -3.50 -6.00
CA ALA A 154 5.44 -2.44 -5.41
C ALA A 154 4.67 -1.12 -5.35
N TRP A 155 4.88 -0.38 -4.26
CA TRP A 155 4.33 0.95 -4.01
C TRP A 155 5.45 1.87 -3.53
N PHE A 156 5.95 2.76 -4.40
CA PHE A 156 7.13 3.57 -4.12
C PHE A 156 6.94 5.04 -4.52
N GLY A 157 7.16 5.96 -3.58
CA GLY A 157 7.08 7.38 -3.86
C GLY A 157 7.46 8.28 -2.69
N PRO A 158 7.43 9.60 -2.91
CA PRO A 158 7.77 10.59 -1.89
C PRO A 158 6.66 10.72 -0.84
N LYS A 159 6.89 11.59 0.14
CA LYS A 159 5.84 12.03 1.06
C LYS A 159 4.69 12.66 0.27
N GLY A 160 3.46 12.37 0.67
CA GLY A 160 2.26 12.99 0.09
C GLY A 160 1.64 12.21 -1.06
N THR A 161 2.20 11.07 -1.50
CA THR A 161 1.45 10.20 -2.42
C THR A 161 0.14 9.75 -1.77
N VAL A 162 -0.91 9.66 -2.58
CA VAL A 162 -2.26 9.29 -2.14
C VAL A 162 -2.77 8.15 -3.01
N SER A 163 -3.31 7.14 -2.36
CA SER A 163 -4.26 6.20 -2.98
C SER A 163 -5.65 6.57 -2.45
N PRO A 164 -6.56 7.08 -3.30
CA PRO A 164 -7.96 7.35 -2.97
C PRO A 164 -8.64 6.18 -2.25
N LEU A 165 -9.76 6.47 -1.58
CA LEU A 165 -10.51 5.44 -0.88
C LEU A 165 -11.11 4.45 -1.88
N HIS A 166 -10.64 3.21 -1.86
CA HIS A 166 -11.10 2.15 -2.76
C HIS A 166 -11.10 0.79 -2.05
N PHE A 167 -11.63 -0.25 -2.67
CA PHE A 167 -11.51 -1.62 -2.19
C PHE A 167 -10.99 -2.57 -3.27
N ASP A 168 -10.33 -3.64 -2.82
CA ASP A 168 -9.82 -4.72 -3.65
C ASP A 168 -10.60 -6.02 -3.42
N PRO A 169 -10.69 -6.93 -4.41
CA PRO A 169 -11.44 -8.17 -4.27
C PRO A 169 -10.71 -9.29 -3.52
N LYS A 170 -9.40 -9.14 -3.28
CA LYS A 170 -8.51 -10.17 -2.72
C LYS A 170 -8.13 -9.87 -1.26
N ASP A 171 -7.69 -10.90 -0.54
CA ASP A 171 -6.96 -10.70 0.71
C ASP A 171 -5.64 -9.99 0.40
N ASN A 172 -5.25 -9.02 1.22
CA ASN A 172 -4.06 -8.20 0.97
C ASN A 172 -3.22 -8.02 2.23
N LEU A 173 -1.92 -8.31 2.14
CA LEU A 173 -0.92 -7.92 3.13
C LEU A 173 -0.09 -6.77 2.57
N LEU A 174 -0.33 -5.56 3.07
CA LEU A 174 0.50 -4.40 2.78
C LEU A 174 1.66 -4.34 3.77
N CYS A 175 2.86 -4.69 3.31
CA CYS A 175 4.10 -4.73 4.08
C CYS A 175 4.88 -3.42 3.90
N GLN A 176 5.17 -2.70 4.99
CA GLN A 176 5.89 -1.43 4.93
C GLN A 176 7.40 -1.66 5.08
N VAL A 177 8.17 -1.32 4.05
CA VAL A 177 9.63 -1.59 3.99
C VAL A 177 10.47 -0.34 4.25
N VAL A 178 10.02 0.83 3.78
CA VAL A 178 10.69 2.12 4.00
C VAL A 178 9.66 3.16 4.38
N GLY A 179 9.93 3.96 5.41
CA GLY A 179 9.07 5.09 5.77
C GLY A 179 7.79 4.69 6.49
N ALA A 180 6.76 5.54 6.39
CA ALA A 180 5.46 5.31 7.02
C ALA A 180 4.29 5.79 6.17
N LYS A 181 3.16 5.10 6.29
CA LYS A 181 1.88 5.45 5.66
C LYS A 181 0.79 5.63 6.71
N TYR A 182 -0.10 6.59 6.49
CA TYR A 182 -1.39 6.63 7.17
C TYR A 182 -2.42 5.86 6.36
N LEU A 183 -3.20 5.02 7.04
CA LEU A 183 -4.29 4.29 6.43
C LEU A 183 -5.57 4.50 7.23
N ARG A 184 -6.69 4.66 6.50
CA ARG A 184 -8.04 4.64 7.06
C ARG A 184 -8.87 3.60 6.34
N LEU A 185 -9.48 2.70 7.10
CA LEU A 185 -10.20 1.54 6.60
C LEU A 185 -11.67 1.59 7.03
N TYR A 186 -12.57 1.26 6.11
CA TYR A 186 -14.02 1.15 6.34
C TYR A 186 -14.48 -0.24 5.94
N ALA A 187 -15.33 -0.83 6.78
CA ALA A 187 -15.89 -2.16 6.52
C ALA A 187 -16.78 -2.13 5.25
N PRO A 188 -16.96 -3.26 4.55
CA PRO A 188 -17.86 -3.35 3.40
C PRO A 188 -19.29 -2.87 3.71
N ASP A 189 -19.77 -3.07 4.94
CA ASP A 189 -21.11 -2.64 5.39
C ASP A 189 -21.28 -1.11 5.44
N GLU A 190 -20.18 -0.35 5.35
CA GLU A 190 -20.21 1.11 5.32
C GLU A 190 -20.34 1.65 3.88
N SER A 191 -20.30 0.80 2.85
CA SER A 191 -20.24 1.18 1.42
C SER A 191 -21.26 2.23 0.99
N ASP A 192 -22.51 2.13 1.46
CA ASP A 192 -23.59 3.07 1.09
C ASP A 192 -23.30 4.51 1.52
N LYS A 193 -22.43 4.70 2.53
CA LYS A 193 -22.01 6.01 3.05
C LYS A 193 -20.73 6.52 2.39
N LEU A 194 -20.10 5.73 1.53
CA LEU A 194 -18.81 6.03 0.90
C LEU A 194 -18.95 6.51 -0.54
N TYR A 195 -20.17 6.59 -1.08
CA TYR A 195 -20.45 7.15 -2.41
C TYR A 195 -19.52 6.60 -3.50
N PRO A 196 -19.59 5.30 -3.83
CA PRO A 196 -18.82 4.72 -4.91
C PRO A 196 -19.01 5.49 -6.22
N VAL A 197 -17.98 5.58 -7.05
CA VAL A 197 -18.07 6.12 -8.41
C VAL A 197 -18.97 5.18 -9.23
N GLU A 198 -19.78 5.72 -10.15
CA GLU A 198 -20.59 4.87 -11.01
C GLU A 198 -19.75 4.27 -12.16
N GLY A 199 -20.08 3.03 -12.57
CA GLY A 199 -19.43 2.37 -13.71
C GLY A 199 -18.13 1.64 -13.39
N LEU A 200 -17.10 1.83 -14.22
CA LEU A 200 -15.86 1.04 -14.20
C LEU A 200 -15.02 1.23 -12.93
N LEU A 201 -15.16 2.37 -12.24
CA LEU A 201 -14.46 2.69 -10.99
C LEU A 201 -15.34 2.51 -9.75
N SER A 202 -16.35 1.62 -9.82
CA SER A 202 -17.28 1.36 -8.71
C SER A 202 -16.66 0.76 -7.46
N ASN A 203 -15.39 0.39 -7.51
CA ASN A 203 -14.60 0.06 -6.33
C ASN A 203 -13.91 1.26 -5.68
N THR A 204 -14.04 2.47 -6.23
CA THR A 204 -13.44 3.70 -5.72
C THR A 204 -14.52 4.67 -5.25
N SER A 205 -14.26 5.39 -4.16
CA SER A 205 -15.15 6.37 -3.54
C SER A 205 -14.95 7.75 -4.18
N GLN A 206 -16.04 8.50 -4.33
CA GLN A 206 -16.00 9.91 -4.71
C GLN A 206 -15.48 10.82 -3.59
N VAL A 207 -15.40 10.33 -2.35
CA VAL A 207 -15.08 11.14 -1.18
C VAL A 207 -13.56 11.31 -0.99
N ARG A 208 -13.12 12.57 -0.89
CA ARG A 208 -11.75 12.91 -0.48
C ARG A 208 -11.61 12.79 1.05
N VAL A 209 -11.06 11.67 1.54
CA VAL A 209 -11.03 11.34 2.98
C VAL A 209 -10.39 12.41 3.89
N GLN A 210 -9.38 13.13 3.38
CA GLN A 210 -8.68 14.18 4.14
C GLN A 210 -9.44 15.51 4.19
N ASP A 211 -10.27 15.79 3.18
CA ASP A 211 -11.06 17.02 3.06
C ASP A 211 -12.42 16.69 2.43
N PRO A 212 -13.31 15.99 3.18
CA PRO A 212 -14.57 15.50 2.64
C PRO A 212 -15.56 16.65 2.44
N ASP A 213 -16.11 16.77 1.23
CA ASP A 213 -17.27 17.62 0.96
C ASP A 213 -18.52 17.01 1.60
N HIS A 214 -18.89 17.55 2.74
CA HIS A 214 -20.02 17.04 3.52
C HIS A 214 -21.38 17.55 3.06
N ASP A 215 -21.43 18.53 2.17
CA ASP A 215 -22.66 18.98 1.56
C ASP A 215 -23.02 18.04 0.39
N ALA A 216 -22.01 17.62 -0.38
CA ALA A 216 -22.16 16.59 -1.41
C ALA A 216 -22.32 15.17 -0.83
N PHE A 217 -21.55 14.85 0.23
CA PHE A 217 -21.47 13.49 0.80
C PHE A 217 -21.85 13.44 2.29
N PRO A 218 -23.09 13.84 2.66
CA PRO A 218 -23.49 14.01 4.06
C PRO A 218 -23.41 12.71 4.89
N GLN A 219 -23.67 11.55 4.28
CA GLN A 219 -23.66 10.26 4.99
C GLN A 219 -22.26 9.82 5.42
N PHE A 220 -21.21 10.32 4.77
CA PHE A 220 -19.82 9.98 5.08
C PHE A 220 -19.44 10.35 6.53
N ARG A 221 -20.10 11.36 7.11
CA ARG A 221 -19.91 11.73 8.54
C ARG A 221 -20.24 10.59 9.50
N ALA A 222 -21.17 9.72 9.12
CA ALA A 222 -21.63 8.58 9.92
C ALA A 222 -20.91 7.28 9.56
N ALA A 223 -19.96 7.31 8.62
CA ALA A 223 -19.21 6.14 8.22
C ALA A 223 -18.20 5.75 9.31
N LYS A 224 -18.29 4.51 9.80
CA LYS A 224 -17.39 4.00 10.83
C LYS A 224 -16.08 3.54 10.21
N TYR A 225 -14.97 3.86 10.85
CA TYR A 225 -13.64 3.49 10.36
C TYR A 225 -12.71 3.04 11.48
N VAL A 226 -11.68 2.32 11.06
CA VAL A 226 -10.45 2.07 11.83
C VAL A 226 -9.28 2.70 11.08
N GLU A 227 -8.20 3.02 11.77
CA GLU A 227 -7.07 3.72 11.18
C GLU A 227 -5.74 3.34 11.82
N CYS A 228 -4.66 3.57 11.10
CA CYS A 228 -3.31 3.35 11.61
C CYS A 228 -2.27 4.23 10.94
N VAL A 229 -1.12 4.37 11.60
CA VAL A 229 0.14 4.65 10.93
C VAL A 229 0.88 3.33 10.84
N LEU A 230 1.08 2.84 9.62
CA LEU A 230 1.86 1.65 9.32
C LEU A 230 3.32 2.05 9.15
N LYS A 231 4.21 1.46 9.94
CA LYS A 231 5.64 1.81 10.02
C LYS A 231 6.51 0.73 9.40
N GLU A 232 7.75 1.08 9.05
CA GLU A 232 8.79 0.15 8.62
C GLU A 232 8.83 -1.12 9.51
N GLY A 233 8.74 -2.29 8.88
CA GLY A 233 8.75 -3.60 9.54
C GLY A 233 7.37 -4.12 9.99
N GLU A 234 6.30 -3.32 9.82
CA GLU A 234 4.92 -3.73 10.06
C GLU A 234 4.24 -4.14 8.74
N MET A 235 3.34 -5.12 8.82
CA MET A 235 2.41 -5.45 7.73
C MET A 235 0.96 -5.22 8.19
N LEU A 236 0.12 -4.69 7.31
CA LEU A 236 -1.32 -4.55 7.53
C LEU A 236 -2.05 -5.61 6.71
N TYR A 237 -2.85 -6.44 7.37
CA TYR A 237 -3.85 -7.27 6.71
C TYR A 237 -5.08 -6.42 6.39
N ILE A 238 -5.45 -6.40 5.12
CA ILE A 238 -6.63 -5.75 4.56
C ILE A 238 -7.52 -6.87 4.00
N PRO A 239 -8.68 -7.14 4.62
CA PRO A 239 -9.59 -8.15 4.13
C PRO A 239 -10.18 -7.81 2.76
N PRO A 240 -10.70 -8.79 2.01
CA PRO A 240 -11.40 -8.55 0.76
C PRO A 240 -12.53 -7.53 0.94
N ARG A 241 -12.63 -6.62 -0.02
CA ARG A 241 -13.64 -5.55 -0.09
C ARG A 241 -13.60 -4.51 1.04
N TYR A 242 -12.60 -4.55 1.92
CA TYR A 242 -12.40 -3.46 2.86
C TYR A 242 -11.96 -2.20 2.10
N TRP A 243 -12.72 -1.13 2.28
CA TRP A 243 -12.37 0.16 1.72
C TRP A 243 -11.16 0.70 2.47
N HIS A 244 -10.14 1.15 1.76
CA HIS A 244 -8.92 1.66 2.35
C HIS A 244 -8.41 2.90 1.60
N TYR A 245 -8.14 3.94 2.37
CA TYR A 245 -7.46 5.16 1.93
C TYR A 245 -6.03 5.13 2.45
N VAL A 246 -5.07 5.55 1.63
CA VAL A 246 -3.64 5.51 1.97
C VAL A 246 -2.98 6.84 1.62
N THR A 247 -2.13 7.35 2.52
CA THR A 247 -1.23 8.46 2.21
C THR A 247 0.15 8.28 2.83
N SER A 248 1.19 8.61 2.08
CA SER A 248 2.58 8.50 2.54
C SER A 248 2.98 9.67 3.43
N LEU A 249 3.42 9.39 4.66
CA LEU A 249 3.83 10.40 5.64
C LEU A 249 5.31 10.82 5.50
N SER A 250 6.08 10.02 4.75
CA SER A 250 7.48 10.22 4.37
C SER A 250 7.67 9.66 2.95
N THR A 251 8.87 9.78 2.38
CA THR A 251 9.29 8.86 1.32
C THR A 251 9.02 7.43 1.79
N SER A 252 8.34 6.65 0.96
CA SER A 252 7.74 5.39 1.36
C SER A 252 7.93 4.32 0.29
N PHE A 253 8.22 3.11 0.73
CA PHE A 253 8.19 1.90 -0.08
C PHE A 253 7.41 0.82 0.67
N SER A 254 6.32 0.35 0.07
CA SER A 254 5.53 -0.80 0.55
C SER A 254 5.47 -1.90 -0.52
N VAL A 255 5.25 -3.14 -0.07
CA VAL A 255 5.01 -4.30 -0.93
C VAL A 255 3.66 -4.89 -0.55
N SER A 256 2.77 -5.12 -1.51
CA SER A 256 1.51 -5.81 -1.24
C SER A 256 1.50 -7.21 -1.82
N PHE A 257 0.94 -8.16 -1.07
CA PHE A 257 0.72 -9.55 -1.48
C PHE A 257 -0.77 -9.79 -1.54
N TRP A 258 -1.29 -10.09 -2.73
CA TRP A 258 -2.72 -10.36 -2.94
C TRP A 258 -2.96 -11.84 -3.18
N TRP A 259 -3.85 -12.45 -2.39
CA TRP A 259 -4.19 -13.88 -2.47
C TRP A 259 -5.68 -14.15 -2.19
N THR A 260 -6.10 -15.42 -2.27
CA THR A 260 -7.48 -15.89 -2.06
C THR A 260 -7.58 -17.14 -1.19
#